data_AF-A0A818BIS7-F1
#
_entry.id   AF-A0A818BIS7-F1
#
_cell.length_a   1.000
_cell.length_b   1.000
_cell.length_c   1.000
_cell.angle_alpha   90.00
_cell.angle_beta   90.00
_cell.angle_gamma   90.00
#
_symmetry.space_group_name_H-M   'P 1'
#
loop_
_entity.id
_entity.type
_entity.pdbx_description
1 polymer ?
#
loop_
_entity_poly.entity_id
_entity_poly.type
_entity_poly.pdbx_seq_one_letter_code
_entity_poly.pdbx_strand_id
1 'polypeptide(L)'
;MGQILDRSFAERINTKNNQITKISDISQLPPELALEILKKLNATDLCLAACVWQTLANDEILWLGLCKSIWRHASIYKRAHHEGISFRKIYLQLDEGTLRFNAGEGLKYFIENKLLDDTCEEISKFIHNTRKLHSIEKRKLLQERRDVLERLIELQSYENQFLPNALREFFAKLDAPEERNEYLSILIENFSKRFHECNKDLGLSIETIYVLCFSLILLSIDLTSPHVKNKMSKREFIRNTRRAIINETLSDELAGHFYDNIYLIGHVARSTTIAR
;
A
#
# COMPACT_ATOMS: atom_id res chain seq x y z
N MET A 1 40.26 48.36 28.50
CA MET A 1 41.14 47.44 27.74
C MET A 1 40.21 46.60 26.87
N GLY A 2 39.99 46.90 25.60
CA GLY A 2 40.97 47.32 24.61
C GLY A 2 41.65 46.08 24.07
N GLN A 3 41.17 45.58 22.93
CA GLN A 3 41.92 45.33 21.69
C GLN A 3 41.19 44.23 20.88
N ILE A 4 40.38 44.68 19.90
CA ILE A 4 40.69 44.68 18.47
C ILE A 4 40.43 43.30 17.86
N LEU A 5 39.20 43.18 17.37
CA LEU A 5 38.84 42.30 16.26
C LEU A 5 39.85 42.48 15.14
N ASP A 6 40.62 41.42 14.86
CA ASP A 6 41.51 41.36 13.71
C ASP A 6 40.65 41.31 12.43
N ARG A 7 40.31 42.50 11.92
CA ARG A 7 39.61 42.73 10.65
C ARG A 7 40.33 42.08 9.46
N SER A 8 41.59 41.65 9.60
CA SER A 8 42.36 41.05 8.50
C SER A 8 41.98 39.58 8.21
N PHE A 9 41.39 38.85 9.16
CA PHE A 9 40.95 37.47 8.94
C PHE A 9 39.58 37.38 8.25
N ALA A 10 38.69 38.35 8.50
CA ALA A 10 37.39 38.43 7.83
C ALA A 10 37.50 38.92 6.37
N GLU A 11 38.55 39.68 6.03
CA GLU A 11 38.77 40.15 4.65
C GLU A 11 39.50 39.13 3.76
N ARG A 12 40.19 38.14 4.33
CA ARG A 12 40.89 37.10 3.55
C ARG A 12 39.99 35.99 3.00
N ILE A 13 38.75 35.87 3.47
CA ILE A 13 37.74 34.96 2.87
C ILE A 13 36.88 35.69 1.83
N ASN A 14 37.11 36.99 1.57
CA ASN A 14 36.30 37.77 0.63
C ASN A 14 37.00 38.10 -0.70
N THR A 15 38.08 37.41 -1.06
CA THR A 15 38.85 37.75 -2.28
C THR A 15 39.26 36.57 -3.18
N LYS A 16 38.69 35.37 -3.00
CA LYS A 16 38.83 34.32 -4.03
C LYS A 16 37.49 33.63 -4.33
N ASN A 17 36.97 33.96 -5.50
CA ASN A 17 35.90 33.28 -6.25
C ASN A 17 34.46 33.45 -5.75
N ASN A 18 34.02 34.71 -5.65
CA ASN A 18 32.59 35.04 -5.67
C ASN A 18 32.07 35.19 -7.12
N GLN A 19 32.29 34.15 -7.93
CA GLN A 19 31.41 33.82 -9.05
C GLN A 19 30.73 32.50 -8.70
N ILE A 20 29.87 32.51 -7.67
CA ILE A 20 28.71 31.62 -7.76
C ILE A 20 27.87 32.25 -8.85
N THR A 21 28.16 31.86 -10.09
CA THR A 21 27.35 32.21 -11.24
C THR A 21 25.91 31.87 -10.84
N LYS A 22 25.08 32.90 -10.82
CA LYS A 22 23.64 32.76 -10.64
C LYS A 22 23.20 31.83 -11.77
N ILE A 23 23.05 30.53 -11.51
CA ILE A 23 22.51 29.59 -12.49
C ILE A 23 21.10 30.09 -12.73
N SER A 24 20.95 30.86 -13.80
CA SER A 24 19.73 31.63 -14.05
C SER A 24 18.71 30.75 -14.75
N ASP A 25 19.19 29.70 -15.42
CA ASP A 25 18.40 28.79 -16.22
C ASP A 25 18.94 27.36 -16.09
N ILE A 26 18.07 26.40 -15.81
CA ILE A 26 18.43 24.97 -15.71
C ILE A 26 18.88 24.37 -17.05
N SER A 27 18.58 25.01 -18.18
CA SER A 27 19.13 24.62 -19.49
C SER A 27 20.65 24.75 -19.58
N GLN A 28 21.26 25.55 -18.70
CA GLN A 28 22.70 25.78 -18.63
C GLN A 28 23.43 24.73 -17.77
N LEU A 29 22.69 23.89 -17.07
CA LEU A 29 23.25 22.81 -16.28
C LEU A 29 23.58 21.59 -17.14
N PRO A 30 24.53 20.74 -16.69
CA PRO A 30 24.64 19.39 -17.23
C PRO A 30 23.27 18.69 -17.19
N PRO A 31 22.90 17.94 -18.24
CA PRO A 31 21.56 17.35 -18.36
C PRO A 31 21.22 16.44 -17.19
N GLU A 32 22.20 15.73 -16.62
CA GLU A 32 22.01 14.90 -15.44
C GLU A 32 21.56 15.72 -14.24
N LEU A 33 22.17 16.89 -14.02
CA LEU A 33 21.82 17.80 -12.92
C LEU A 33 20.45 18.45 -13.15
N ALA A 34 20.13 18.80 -14.38
CA ALA A 34 18.81 19.34 -14.73
C ALA A 34 17.71 18.31 -14.48
N LEU A 35 17.91 17.05 -14.88
CA LEU A 35 16.96 15.96 -14.63
C LEU A 35 16.82 15.64 -13.14
N GLU A 36 17.89 15.73 -12.36
CA GLU A 36 17.85 15.57 -10.89
C GLU A 36 17.03 16.65 -10.18
N ILE A 37 16.92 17.85 -10.77
CA ILE A 37 16.04 18.91 -10.30
C ILE A 37 14.61 18.61 -10.75
N LEU A 38 14.40 18.34 -12.04
CA LEU A 38 13.08 18.14 -12.62
C LEU A 38 12.35 16.90 -12.06
N LYS A 39 13.06 15.84 -11.66
CA LYS A 39 12.45 14.63 -11.05
C LYS A 39 11.77 14.89 -9.71
N LYS A 40 11.99 16.05 -9.09
CA LYS A 40 11.34 16.46 -7.84
C LYS A 40 9.99 17.13 -8.09
N LEU A 41 9.69 17.49 -9.34
CA LEU A 41 8.44 18.14 -9.72
C LEU A 41 7.31 17.10 -9.82
N ASN A 42 6.09 17.54 -9.48
CA ASN A 42 4.89 16.77 -9.80
C ASN A 42 4.52 16.94 -11.28
N ALA A 43 3.50 16.21 -11.75
CA ALA A 43 3.10 16.25 -13.15
C ALA A 43 2.68 17.64 -13.65
N THR A 44 2.01 18.43 -12.80
CA THR A 44 1.54 19.77 -13.15
C THR A 44 2.73 20.72 -13.33
N ASP A 45 3.63 20.74 -12.35
CA ASP A 45 4.85 21.56 -12.40
C ASP A 45 5.73 21.14 -13.59
N LEU A 46 5.78 19.84 -13.90
CA LEU A 46 6.53 19.34 -15.04
C LEU A 46 5.90 19.73 -16.38
N CYS A 47 4.58 19.79 -16.48
CA CYS A 47 3.89 20.34 -17.65
C CYS A 47 4.16 21.83 -17.85
N LEU A 48 4.23 22.61 -16.76
CA LEU A 48 4.60 24.03 -16.82
C LEU A 48 6.08 24.20 -17.20
N ALA A 49 6.96 23.38 -16.62
CA ALA A 49 8.37 23.33 -16.97
C ALA A 49 8.57 23.02 -18.47
N ALA A 50 7.75 22.16 -19.06
CA ALA A 50 7.78 21.88 -20.49
C ALA A 50 7.44 23.09 -21.38
N CYS A 51 6.77 24.12 -20.88
CA CYS A 51 6.56 25.36 -21.65
C CYS A 51 7.88 26.15 -21.86
N VAL A 52 8.87 25.96 -20.98
CA VAL A 52 10.16 26.68 -21.00
C VAL A 52 11.30 25.75 -21.44
N TRP A 53 11.30 24.51 -20.94
CA TRP A 53 12.36 23.52 -21.12
C TRP A 53 11.83 22.27 -21.82
N GLN A 54 11.36 22.42 -23.06
CA GLN A 54 10.65 21.35 -23.79
C GLN A 54 11.40 20.02 -23.85
N THR A 55 12.70 20.03 -24.14
CA THR A 55 13.49 18.79 -24.27
C THR A 55 13.71 18.11 -22.92
N LEU A 56 14.08 18.87 -21.88
CA LEU A 56 14.38 18.34 -20.56
C LEU A 56 13.13 17.89 -19.81
N ALA A 57 12.04 18.65 -19.88
CA ALA A 57 10.81 18.37 -19.14
C ALA A 57 9.90 17.32 -19.82
N ASN A 58 10.11 17.02 -21.11
CA ASN A 58 9.45 15.90 -21.79
C ASN A 58 10.36 14.66 -21.88
N ASP A 59 11.42 14.59 -21.08
CA ASP A 59 12.29 13.42 -21.04
C ASP A 59 11.52 12.15 -20.65
N GLU A 60 11.74 11.06 -21.40
CA GLU A 60 10.98 9.81 -21.24
C GLU A 60 11.32 9.08 -19.94
N ILE A 61 12.57 9.18 -19.45
CA ILE A 61 12.99 8.56 -18.19
C ILE A 61 12.35 9.30 -17.01
N LEU A 62 12.28 10.63 -17.11
CA LEU A 62 11.63 11.47 -16.13
C LEU A 62 10.14 11.13 -15.97
N TRP A 63 9.40 11.07 -17.08
CA TRP A 63 7.98 10.70 -17.05
C TRP A 63 7.74 9.24 -16.66
N LEU A 64 8.63 8.31 -17.04
CA LEU A 64 8.59 6.92 -16.56
C LEU A 64 8.79 6.85 -15.04
N GLY A 65 9.74 7.61 -14.51
CA GLY A 65 9.98 7.72 -13.07
C GLY A 65 8.74 8.22 -12.33
N LEU A 66 8.08 9.25 -12.87
CA LEU A 66 6.84 9.78 -12.32
C LEU A 66 5.70 8.76 -12.39
N CYS A 67 5.52 8.08 -13.52
CA CYS A 67 4.57 6.98 -13.68
C CYS A 67 4.78 5.89 -12.62
N LYS A 68 6.01 5.36 -12.50
CA LYS A 68 6.36 4.29 -11.54
C LYS A 68 6.29 4.72 -10.08
N SER A 69 6.36 6.01 -9.79
CA SER A 69 6.19 6.52 -8.43
C SER A 69 4.74 6.38 -7.93
N ILE A 70 3.76 6.41 -8.85
CA ILE A 70 2.33 6.34 -8.54
C ILE A 70 1.76 4.96 -8.88
N TRP A 71 2.04 4.47 -10.09
CA TRP A 71 1.67 3.18 -10.63
C TRP A 71 2.93 2.36 -10.86
N ARG A 72 3.48 1.77 -9.78
CA ARG A 72 4.75 1.01 -9.87
C ARG A 72 4.68 -0.13 -10.89
N HIS A 73 3.48 -0.71 -11.07
CA HIS A 73 3.21 -1.77 -12.02
C HIS A 73 2.11 -1.30 -12.98
N ALA A 74 2.32 -1.51 -14.28
CA ALA A 74 1.31 -1.41 -15.33
C ALA A 74 1.81 -2.21 -16.56
N SER A 75 0.94 -2.95 -17.22
CA SER A 75 1.34 -3.82 -18.34
C SER A 75 1.91 -3.03 -19.51
N ILE A 76 1.43 -1.79 -19.71
CA ILE A 76 1.91 -0.89 -20.76
C ILE A 76 3.41 -0.61 -20.70
N TYR A 77 4.05 -0.67 -19.53
CA TYR A 77 5.50 -0.40 -19.42
C TYR A 77 6.35 -1.40 -20.21
N LYS A 78 5.85 -2.61 -20.46
CA LYS A 78 6.56 -3.64 -21.26
C LYS A 78 6.51 -3.32 -22.76
N ARG A 79 5.45 -2.65 -23.23
CA ARG A 79 5.19 -2.35 -24.65
C ARG A 79 5.55 -0.92 -25.05
N ALA A 80 5.47 0.03 -24.12
CA ALA A 80 5.61 1.46 -24.38
C ALA A 80 6.87 1.83 -25.18
N HIS A 81 8.02 1.24 -24.81
CA HIS A 81 9.29 1.52 -25.50
C HIS A 81 9.30 0.98 -26.94
N HIS A 82 8.70 -0.19 -27.19
CA HIS A 82 8.65 -0.79 -28.52
C HIS A 82 7.66 -0.06 -29.44
N GLU A 83 6.56 0.43 -28.87
CA GLU A 83 5.50 1.14 -29.60
C GLU A 83 5.78 2.64 -29.78
N GLY A 84 6.87 3.17 -29.21
CA GLY A 84 7.23 4.58 -29.30
C GLY A 84 6.22 5.51 -28.61
N ILE A 85 5.52 5.01 -27.58
CA ILE A 85 4.51 5.78 -26.85
C ILE A 85 5.20 6.61 -25.78
N SER A 86 4.97 7.92 -25.78
CA SER A 86 5.51 8.81 -24.75
C SER A 86 4.94 8.50 -23.35
N PHE A 87 5.80 8.40 -22.35
CA PHE A 87 5.42 8.21 -20.95
C PHE A 87 4.63 9.38 -20.39
N ARG A 88 4.74 10.58 -20.97
CA ARG A 88 3.85 11.70 -20.63
C ARG A 88 2.40 11.36 -20.98
N LYS A 89 2.17 10.77 -22.16
CA LYS A 89 0.83 10.34 -22.57
C LYS A 89 0.31 9.20 -21.69
N ILE A 90 1.18 8.23 -21.39
CA ILE A 90 0.85 7.11 -20.49
C ILE A 90 0.47 7.62 -19.11
N TYR A 91 1.22 8.60 -18.57
CA TYR A 91 0.92 9.22 -17.28
C TYR A 91 -0.51 9.79 -17.26
N LEU A 92 -0.87 10.60 -18.27
CA LEU A 92 -2.19 11.22 -18.35
C LEU A 92 -3.30 10.17 -18.43
N GLN A 93 -3.10 9.10 -19.23
CA GLN A 93 -4.06 8.01 -19.34
C GLN A 93 -4.18 7.22 -18.02
N LEU A 94 -3.08 6.97 -17.31
CA LEU A 94 -3.11 6.31 -16.01
C LEU A 94 -3.79 7.17 -14.93
N ASP A 95 -3.58 8.49 -14.96
CA ASP A 95 -4.22 9.43 -14.04
C ASP A 95 -5.73 9.48 -14.29
N GLU A 96 -6.14 9.60 -15.56
CA GLU A 96 -7.55 9.53 -15.96
C GLU A 96 -8.19 8.18 -15.57
N GLY A 97 -7.51 7.07 -15.85
CA GLY A 97 -7.98 5.73 -15.48
C GLY A 97 -8.14 5.57 -13.97
N THR A 98 -7.28 6.20 -13.17
CA THR A 98 -7.37 6.19 -11.70
C THR A 98 -8.58 6.98 -11.22
N LEU A 99 -8.85 8.15 -11.82
CA LEU A 99 -10.05 8.93 -11.51
C LEU A 99 -11.32 8.15 -11.88
N ARG A 100 -11.35 7.50 -13.05
CA ARG A 100 -12.46 6.65 -13.49
C ARG A 100 -12.62 5.41 -12.60
N PHE A 101 -11.52 4.84 -12.10
CA PHE A 101 -11.57 3.72 -11.15
C PHE A 101 -12.27 4.11 -9.87
N ASN A 102 -11.90 5.28 -9.33
CA ASN A 102 -12.52 5.82 -8.13
C ASN A 102 -13.98 6.24 -8.32
N ALA A 103 -14.44 6.35 -9.57
CA ALA A 103 -15.83 6.57 -9.95
C ALA A 103 -16.59 5.27 -10.32
N GLY A 104 -15.93 4.10 -10.32
CA GLY A 104 -16.54 2.78 -10.51
C GLY A 104 -16.40 2.13 -11.89
N GLU A 105 -15.78 2.79 -12.88
CA GLU A 105 -15.66 2.28 -14.27
C GLU A 105 -14.21 2.10 -14.75
N GLY A 106 -13.22 2.26 -13.87
CA GLY A 106 -11.82 2.40 -14.29
C GLY A 106 -11.13 1.12 -14.78
N LEU A 107 -11.48 -0.07 -14.27
CA LEU A 107 -10.81 -1.30 -14.72
C LEU A 107 -11.03 -1.52 -16.23
N LYS A 108 -12.27 -1.33 -16.69
CA LYS A 108 -12.63 -1.41 -18.11
C LYS A 108 -11.83 -0.40 -18.93
N TYR A 109 -11.71 0.85 -18.45
CA TYR A 109 -10.87 1.86 -19.11
C TYR A 109 -9.40 1.43 -19.22
N PHE A 110 -8.80 0.86 -18.17
CA PHE A 110 -7.42 0.40 -18.21
C PHE A 110 -7.20 -0.71 -19.24
N ILE A 111 -8.15 -1.64 -19.37
CA ILE A 111 -8.09 -2.76 -20.33
C ILE A 111 -8.29 -2.26 -21.76
N GLU A 112 -9.34 -1.47 -22.01
CA GLU A 112 -9.68 -0.95 -23.34
C GLU A 112 -8.57 -0.07 -23.93
N ASN A 113 -7.94 0.75 -23.09
CA ASN A 113 -6.82 1.61 -23.51
C ASN A 113 -5.47 0.88 -23.54
N LYS A 114 -5.45 -0.44 -23.31
CA LYS A 114 -4.21 -1.24 -23.25
C LYS A 114 -3.21 -0.62 -22.27
N LEU A 115 -3.67 -0.17 -21.11
CA LEU A 115 -2.82 0.26 -19.99
C LEU A 115 -2.47 -0.94 -19.10
N LEU A 116 -3.41 -1.87 -18.97
CA LEU A 116 -3.35 -3.06 -18.15
C LEU A 116 -3.90 -4.25 -18.94
N ASP A 117 -3.26 -5.41 -18.86
CA ASP A 117 -3.76 -6.63 -19.48
C ASP A 117 -4.82 -7.27 -18.58
N ASP A 118 -5.87 -7.87 -19.16
CA ASP A 118 -6.96 -8.53 -18.41
C ASP A 118 -6.55 -9.92 -17.91
N THR A 119 -5.51 -9.96 -17.09
CA THR A 119 -5.07 -11.17 -16.38
C THR A 119 -5.05 -10.90 -14.88
N CYS A 120 -5.35 -11.92 -14.08
CA CYS A 120 -5.40 -11.76 -12.62
C CYS A 120 -4.04 -11.36 -12.04
N GLU A 121 -2.93 -11.79 -12.64
CA GLU A 121 -1.57 -11.42 -12.23
C GLU A 121 -1.24 -9.95 -12.48
N GLU A 122 -1.64 -9.40 -13.62
CA GLU A 122 -1.34 -8.01 -13.95
C GLU A 122 -2.24 -7.07 -13.14
N ILE A 123 -3.54 -7.42 -13.02
CA ILE A 123 -4.50 -6.66 -12.23
C ILE A 123 -4.13 -6.66 -10.74
N SER A 124 -3.81 -7.82 -10.15
CA SER A 124 -3.41 -7.91 -8.73
C SER A 124 -2.16 -7.08 -8.44
N LYS A 125 -1.12 -7.16 -9.29
CA LYS A 125 0.10 -6.34 -9.15
C LYS A 125 -0.20 -4.85 -9.28
N PHE A 126 -1.08 -4.46 -10.19
CA PHE A 126 -1.49 -3.06 -10.37
C PHE A 126 -2.19 -2.53 -9.11
N ILE A 127 -3.21 -3.24 -8.61
CA ILE A 127 -3.99 -2.84 -7.42
C ILE A 127 -3.12 -2.80 -6.16
N HIS A 128 -2.22 -3.79 -6.00
CA HIS A 128 -1.32 -3.89 -4.86
C HIS A 128 -0.38 -2.69 -4.77
N ASN A 129 0.15 -2.24 -5.91
CA ASN A 129 1.17 -1.21 -5.94
C ASN A 129 0.63 0.21 -6.11
N THR A 130 -0.63 0.37 -6.50
CA THR A 130 -1.22 1.69 -6.73
C THR A 130 -1.89 2.23 -5.47
N ARG A 131 -1.35 3.33 -4.94
CA ARG A 131 -1.80 3.96 -3.69
C ARG A 131 -3.00 4.89 -3.86
N LYS A 132 -3.22 5.44 -5.06
CA LYS A 132 -4.28 6.43 -5.34
C LYS A 132 -5.68 5.83 -5.55
N LEU A 133 -5.81 4.51 -5.55
CA LEU A 133 -7.08 3.82 -5.78
C LEU A 133 -7.91 3.79 -4.50
N HIS A 134 -9.17 4.22 -4.59
CA HIS A 134 -10.12 4.23 -3.49
C HIS A 134 -10.44 2.81 -3.03
N SER A 135 -10.44 2.61 -1.72
CA SER A 135 -10.52 1.28 -1.14
C SER A 135 -11.91 0.63 -1.26
N ILE A 136 -12.97 1.45 -1.30
CA ILE A 136 -14.34 0.99 -1.61
C ILE A 136 -14.40 0.35 -3.00
N GLU A 137 -13.86 1.02 -4.02
CA GLU A 137 -13.85 0.50 -5.40
C GLU A 137 -12.91 -0.69 -5.55
N LYS A 138 -11.76 -0.69 -4.85
CA LYS A 138 -10.92 -1.90 -4.76
C LYS A 138 -11.72 -3.07 -4.21
N ARG A 139 -12.45 -2.88 -3.12
CA ARG A 139 -13.25 -3.94 -2.48
C ARG A 139 -14.31 -4.47 -3.45
N LYS A 140 -15.05 -3.58 -4.13
CA LYS A 140 -16.06 -3.97 -5.12
C LYS A 140 -15.46 -4.83 -6.24
N LEU A 141 -14.31 -4.41 -6.78
CA LEU A 141 -13.59 -5.19 -7.78
C LEU A 141 -13.18 -6.57 -7.25
N LEU A 142 -12.64 -6.65 -6.03
CA LEU A 142 -12.21 -7.93 -5.44
C LEU A 142 -13.38 -8.86 -5.09
N GLN A 143 -14.57 -8.30 -4.85
CA GLN A 143 -15.82 -9.07 -4.70
C GLN A 143 -16.26 -9.68 -6.04
N GLU A 144 -16.17 -8.91 -7.12
CA GLU A 144 -16.55 -9.34 -8.47
C GLU A 144 -15.52 -10.31 -9.09
N ARG A 145 -14.22 -10.09 -8.85
CA ARG A 145 -13.08 -10.84 -9.40
C ARG A 145 -12.32 -11.59 -8.32
N ARG A 146 -12.79 -12.79 -7.96
CA ARG A 146 -12.17 -13.63 -6.91
C ARG A 146 -10.79 -14.15 -7.29
N ASP A 147 -10.56 -14.40 -8.57
CA ASP A 147 -9.25 -14.73 -9.14
C ASP A 147 -8.20 -13.64 -8.83
N VAL A 148 -8.59 -12.38 -8.93
CA VAL A 148 -7.73 -11.23 -8.58
C VAL A 148 -7.50 -11.15 -7.08
N LEU A 149 -8.52 -11.43 -6.26
CA LEU A 149 -8.41 -11.45 -4.80
C LEU A 149 -7.41 -12.51 -4.31
N GLU A 150 -7.56 -13.74 -4.77
CA GLU A 150 -6.65 -14.85 -4.44
C GLU A 150 -5.22 -14.47 -4.78
N ARG A 151 -5.00 -14.00 -6.02
CA ARG A 151 -3.66 -13.59 -6.46
C ARG A 151 -3.10 -12.41 -5.68
N LEU A 152 -3.93 -11.45 -5.30
CA LEU A 152 -3.53 -10.29 -4.50
C LEU A 152 -3.07 -10.70 -3.09
N ILE A 153 -3.71 -11.71 -2.50
CA ILE A 153 -3.36 -12.24 -1.18
C ILE A 153 -2.05 -13.03 -1.24
N GLU A 154 -1.83 -13.80 -2.31
CA GLU A 154 -0.56 -14.51 -2.55
C GLU A 154 0.65 -13.56 -2.66
N LEU A 155 0.47 -12.32 -3.09
CA LEU A 155 1.54 -11.31 -3.13
C LEU A 155 1.98 -10.84 -1.73
N GLN A 156 1.24 -11.16 -0.69
CA GLN A 156 1.54 -10.77 0.69
C GLN A 156 2.35 -11.87 1.38
N SER A 157 3.32 -11.51 2.23
CA SER A 157 4.06 -12.46 3.07
C SER A 157 3.74 -12.22 4.53
N TYR A 158 3.47 -13.30 5.26
CA TYR A 158 3.17 -13.32 6.69
C TYR A 158 4.17 -14.15 7.48
N GLU A 159 5.34 -14.42 6.89
CA GLU A 159 6.41 -15.17 7.54
C GLU A 159 6.84 -14.50 8.84
N ASN A 160 6.99 -15.29 9.90
CA ASN A 160 7.40 -14.84 11.23
C ASN A 160 6.46 -13.79 11.85
N GLN A 161 5.23 -13.64 11.33
CA GLN A 161 4.26 -12.72 11.90
C GLN A 161 3.33 -13.43 12.89
N PHE A 162 3.07 -12.76 14.02
CA PHE A 162 2.07 -13.22 14.96
C PHE A 162 0.66 -13.06 14.36
N LEU A 163 -0.18 -14.10 14.46
CA LEU A 163 -1.48 -14.18 13.76
C LEU A 163 -2.36 -12.92 13.91
N PRO A 164 -2.61 -12.38 15.12
CA PRO A 164 -3.35 -11.11 15.27
C PRO A 164 -2.72 -9.90 14.56
N ASN A 165 -1.39 -9.84 14.46
CA ASN A 165 -0.69 -8.77 13.76
C ASN A 165 -0.85 -8.91 12.24
N ALA A 166 -0.67 -10.12 11.72
CA ALA A 166 -0.90 -10.43 10.32
C ALA A 166 -2.34 -10.13 9.89
N LEU A 167 -3.32 -10.49 10.73
CA LEU A 167 -4.73 -10.22 10.48
C LEU A 167 -5.05 -8.72 10.45
N ARG A 168 -4.41 -7.92 11.32
CA ARG A 168 -4.50 -6.45 11.28
C ARG A 168 -3.91 -5.87 10.01
N GLU A 169 -2.74 -6.34 9.60
CA GLU A 169 -2.09 -5.88 8.37
C GLU A 169 -2.94 -6.22 7.13
N PHE A 170 -3.53 -7.42 7.12
CA PHE A 170 -4.43 -7.88 6.07
C PHE A 170 -5.65 -6.95 5.92
N PHE A 171 -6.37 -6.68 7.01
CA PHE A 171 -7.53 -5.79 6.97
C PHE A 171 -7.18 -4.32 6.75
N ALA A 172 -5.98 -3.88 7.12
CA ALA A 172 -5.52 -2.53 6.77
C ALA A 172 -5.30 -2.34 5.26
N LYS A 173 -5.03 -3.42 4.51
CA LYS A 173 -4.80 -3.37 3.06
C LYS A 173 -6.06 -3.59 2.23
N LEU A 174 -6.96 -4.48 2.67
CA LEU A 174 -8.16 -4.87 1.92
C LEU A 174 -9.45 -4.21 2.42
N ASP A 175 -9.35 -3.46 3.52
CA ASP A 175 -10.44 -2.97 4.36
C ASP A 175 -11.37 -4.08 4.88
N ALA A 176 -11.62 -4.09 6.18
CA ALA A 176 -12.59 -4.99 6.77
C ALA A 176 -14.02 -4.67 6.27
N PRO A 177 -14.83 -5.67 5.89
CA PRO A 177 -16.26 -5.47 5.65
C PRO A 177 -16.96 -4.96 6.92
N GLU A 178 -17.95 -4.08 6.77
CA GLU A 178 -18.68 -3.50 7.91
C GLU A 178 -19.62 -4.52 8.56
N GLU A 179 -20.19 -5.42 7.75
CA GLU A 179 -21.08 -6.47 8.21
C GLU A 179 -20.41 -7.84 8.13
N ARG A 180 -20.81 -8.73 9.04
CA ARG A 180 -20.48 -10.16 8.96
C ARG A 180 -21.25 -10.76 7.79
N ASN A 181 -20.65 -10.68 6.61
CA ASN A 181 -21.22 -11.16 5.36
C ASN A 181 -20.40 -12.32 4.77
N GLU A 182 -20.90 -12.92 3.69
CA GLU A 182 -20.21 -13.98 2.95
C GLU A 182 -18.78 -13.55 2.56
N TYR A 183 -18.61 -12.30 2.13
CA TYR A 183 -17.33 -11.76 1.70
C TYR A 183 -16.26 -11.78 2.81
N LEU A 184 -16.62 -11.50 4.07
CA LEU A 184 -15.70 -11.65 5.19
C LEU A 184 -15.18 -13.08 5.31
N SER A 185 -16.05 -14.08 5.18
CA SER A 185 -15.64 -15.49 5.26
C SER A 185 -14.65 -15.84 4.15
N ILE A 186 -14.85 -15.34 2.94
CA ILE A 186 -13.97 -15.56 1.78
C ILE A 186 -12.61 -14.90 2.00
N LEU A 187 -12.58 -13.71 2.57
CA LEU A 187 -11.34 -13.02 2.93
C LEU A 187 -10.55 -13.83 3.97
N ILE A 188 -11.22 -14.30 5.03
CA ILE A 188 -10.59 -15.09 6.08
C ILE A 188 -10.14 -16.45 5.58
N GLU A 189 -10.87 -17.10 4.69
CA GLU A 189 -10.46 -18.36 4.07
C GLU A 189 -9.15 -18.21 3.30
N ASN A 190 -9.08 -17.19 2.41
CA ASN A 190 -7.87 -16.93 1.63
C ASN A 190 -6.69 -16.49 2.51
N PHE A 191 -6.95 -15.65 3.51
CA PHE A 191 -5.95 -15.28 4.50
C PHE A 191 -5.42 -16.50 5.25
N SER A 192 -6.30 -17.44 5.65
CA SER A 192 -5.90 -18.63 6.41
C SER A 192 -5.02 -19.56 5.58
N LYS A 193 -5.37 -19.77 4.29
CA LYS A 193 -4.52 -20.50 3.34
C LYS A 193 -3.13 -19.86 3.25
N ARG A 194 -3.09 -18.54 3.04
CA ARG A 194 -1.83 -17.81 2.87
C ARG A 194 -0.98 -17.78 4.14
N PHE A 195 -1.60 -17.59 5.31
CA PHE A 195 -0.91 -17.59 6.60
C PHE A 195 -0.31 -18.96 6.90
N HIS A 196 -1.05 -20.04 6.63
CA HIS A 196 -0.56 -21.41 6.74
C HIS A 196 0.64 -21.67 5.82
N GLU A 197 0.57 -21.26 4.54
CA GLU A 197 1.67 -21.40 3.59
C GLU A 197 2.96 -20.71 4.05
N CYS A 198 2.83 -19.52 4.66
CA CYS A 198 3.96 -18.74 5.16
C CYS A 198 4.51 -19.27 6.49
N ASN A 199 3.74 -20.05 7.26
CA ASN A 199 4.07 -20.46 8.63
C ASN A 199 3.75 -21.94 8.89
N LYS A 200 4.22 -22.83 8.01
CA LYS A 200 3.98 -24.29 8.09
C LYS A 200 4.56 -24.92 9.36
N ASP A 201 5.58 -24.31 9.91
CA ASP A 201 6.28 -24.70 11.14
C ASP A 201 5.42 -24.55 12.40
N LEU A 202 4.35 -23.75 12.36
CA LEU A 202 3.42 -23.61 13.50
C LEU A 202 2.55 -24.85 13.73
N GLY A 203 2.46 -25.76 12.75
CA GLY A 203 1.68 -27.00 12.87
C GLY A 203 0.16 -26.79 12.98
N LEU A 204 -0.35 -25.59 12.67
CA LEU A 204 -1.78 -25.28 12.66
C LEU A 204 -2.37 -25.55 11.27
N SER A 205 -3.49 -26.27 11.19
CA SER A 205 -4.23 -26.42 9.92
C SER A 205 -4.87 -25.10 9.47
N ILE A 206 -5.23 -25.05 8.18
CA ILE A 206 -5.95 -23.93 7.58
C ILE A 206 -7.29 -23.72 8.29
N GLU A 207 -7.98 -24.81 8.63
CA GLU A 207 -9.26 -24.79 9.36
C GLU A 207 -9.10 -24.20 10.77
N THR A 208 -8.03 -24.57 11.49
CA THR A 208 -7.73 -23.99 12.80
C THR A 208 -7.46 -22.49 12.68
N ILE A 209 -6.64 -22.06 11.72
CA ILE A 209 -6.34 -20.64 11.50
C ILE A 209 -7.61 -19.85 11.17
N TYR A 210 -8.50 -20.42 10.35
CA TYR A 210 -9.80 -19.83 10.02
C TYR A 210 -10.66 -19.59 11.27
N VAL A 211 -10.79 -20.60 12.13
CA VAL A 211 -11.54 -20.50 13.40
C VAL A 211 -10.89 -19.50 14.36
N LEU A 212 -9.56 -19.48 14.42
CA LEU A 212 -8.81 -18.50 15.22
C LEU A 212 -9.07 -17.07 14.75
N CYS A 213 -9.05 -16.81 13.44
CA CYS A 213 -9.33 -15.48 12.90
C CYS A 213 -10.71 -14.97 13.30
N PHE A 214 -11.75 -15.82 13.20
CA PHE A 214 -13.08 -15.45 13.66
C PHE A 214 -13.15 -15.24 15.18
N SER A 215 -12.44 -16.05 15.95
CA SER A 215 -12.34 -15.87 17.42
C SER A 215 -11.72 -14.51 17.77
N LEU A 216 -10.67 -14.09 17.06
CA LEU A 216 -10.01 -12.79 17.23
C LEU A 216 -10.91 -11.61 16.84
N ILE A 217 -11.67 -11.75 15.76
CA ILE A 217 -12.64 -10.73 15.32
C ILE A 217 -13.75 -10.59 16.38
N LEU A 218 -14.33 -11.70 16.84
CA LEU A 218 -15.38 -11.68 17.86
C LEU A 218 -14.87 -11.09 19.18
N LEU A 219 -13.66 -11.44 19.61
CA LEU A 219 -13.03 -10.84 20.79
C LEU A 219 -12.82 -9.33 20.60
N SER A 220 -12.36 -8.90 19.41
CA SER A 220 -12.16 -7.49 19.10
C SER A 220 -13.47 -6.69 19.20
N ILE A 221 -14.56 -7.22 18.65
CA ILE A 221 -15.90 -6.62 18.73
C ILE A 221 -16.37 -6.56 20.19
N ASP A 222 -16.24 -7.67 20.92
CA ASP A 222 -16.64 -7.76 22.33
C ASP A 222 -15.93 -6.70 23.19
N LEU A 223 -14.60 -6.60 23.09
CA LEU A 223 -13.80 -5.68 23.90
C LEU A 223 -14.06 -4.20 23.57
N THR A 224 -14.32 -3.87 22.29
CA THR A 224 -14.50 -2.48 21.86
C THR A 224 -15.95 -1.98 21.86
N SER A 225 -16.95 -2.85 21.77
CA SER A 225 -18.34 -2.44 21.65
C SER A 225 -18.88 -1.81 22.95
N PRO A 226 -19.40 -0.57 22.96
CA PRO A 226 -19.96 0.04 24.18
C PRO A 226 -21.22 -0.69 24.68
N HIS A 227 -21.89 -1.46 23.83
CA HIS A 227 -23.09 -2.21 24.18
C HIS A 227 -22.82 -3.47 25.02
N VAL A 228 -21.58 -3.98 25.00
CA VAL A 228 -21.20 -5.15 25.81
C VAL A 228 -20.71 -4.67 27.17
N LYS A 229 -21.55 -4.83 28.20
CA LYS A 229 -21.23 -4.45 29.58
C LYS A 229 -20.22 -5.39 30.24
N ASN A 230 -20.39 -6.69 30.05
CA ASN A 230 -19.52 -7.72 30.60
C ASN A 230 -18.60 -8.23 29.50
N LYS A 231 -17.36 -7.74 29.49
CA LYS A 231 -16.34 -8.13 28.50
C LYS A 231 -15.88 -9.57 28.74
N MET A 232 -15.58 -10.27 27.65
CA MET A 232 -15.00 -11.61 27.70
C MET A 232 -13.65 -11.55 28.41
N SER A 233 -13.52 -12.33 29.48
CA SER A 233 -12.24 -12.48 30.19
C SER A 233 -11.27 -13.37 29.40
N LYS A 234 -9.97 -13.23 29.67
CA LYS A 234 -8.93 -14.08 29.09
C LYS A 234 -9.23 -15.58 29.23
N ARG A 235 -9.68 -15.99 30.42
CA ARG A 235 -10.05 -17.39 30.71
C ARG A 235 -11.24 -17.86 29.86
N GLU A 236 -12.24 -17.00 29.67
CA GLU A 236 -13.39 -17.33 28.82
C GLU A 236 -13.00 -17.43 27.35
N PHE A 237 -12.15 -16.53 26.86
CA PHE A 237 -11.62 -16.59 25.50
C PHE A 237 -10.89 -17.92 25.24
N ILE A 238 -9.93 -18.28 26.09
CA ILE A 238 -9.17 -19.54 25.97
C ILE A 238 -10.13 -20.74 25.93
N ARG A 239 -11.10 -20.79 26.86
CA ARG A 239 -12.10 -21.85 26.90
C ARG A 239 -12.95 -21.92 25.63
N ASN A 240 -13.40 -20.78 25.12
CA ASN A 240 -14.28 -20.69 23.95
C ASN A 240 -13.54 -21.10 22.67
N THR A 241 -12.32 -20.58 22.48
CA THR A 241 -11.48 -20.89 21.32
C THR A 241 -11.09 -22.37 21.30
N ARG A 242 -10.73 -22.95 22.45
CA ARG A 242 -10.42 -24.39 22.54
C ARG A 242 -11.61 -25.28 22.17
N ARG A 243 -12.83 -24.88 22.53
CA ARG A 243 -14.04 -25.63 22.16
C ARG A 243 -14.35 -25.54 20.66
N ALA A 244 -13.92 -24.47 20.00
CA ALA A 244 -14.16 -24.27 18.57
C ALA A 244 -13.16 -25.05 17.70
N ILE A 245 -11.97 -25.36 18.22
CA ILE A 245 -10.94 -26.14 17.53
C ILE A 245 -11.13 -27.61 17.92
N ILE A 246 -11.70 -28.41 17.02
CA ILE A 246 -12.13 -29.80 17.31
C ILE A 246 -10.95 -30.79 17.21
N ASN A 247 -10.01 -30.54 16.30
CA ASN A 247 -9.04 -31.54 15.85
C ASN A 247 -7.59 -31.26 16.27
N GLU A 248 -7.33 -30.13 16.93
CA GLU A 248 -5.98 -29.69 17.30
C GLU A 248 -5.93 -29.13 18.72
N THR A 249 -4.81 -29.36 19.40
CA THR A 249 -4.59 -28.81 20.73
C THR A 249 -3.89 -27.46 20.62
N LEU A 250 -4.65 -26.38 20.75
CA LEU A 250 -4.10 -25.05 20.94
C LEU A 250 -3.61 -24.90 22.39
N SER A 251 -2.35 -24.50 22.58
CA SER A 251 -1.82 -24.18 23.91
C SER A 251 -2.57 -23.02 24.54
N ASP A 252 -2.96 -23.16 25.81
CA ASP A 252 -3.62 -22.11 26.59
C ASP A 252 -2.74 -20.84 26.68
N GLU A 253 -1.42 -21.00 26.64
CA GLU A 253 -0.46 -19.90 26.60
C GLU A 253 -0.57 -19.10 25.30
N LEU A 254 -0.59 -19.78 24.14
CA LEU A 254 -0.74 -19.14 22.83
C LEU A 254 -2.09 -18.43 22.70
N ALA A 255 -3.17 -19.09 23.11
CA ALA A 255 -4.50 -18.47 23.17
C ALA A 255 -4.52 -17.26 24.12
N GLY A 256 -3.79 -17.35 25.23
CA GLY A 256 -3.59 -16.25 26.15
C GLY A 256 -2.88 -15.06 25.49
N HIS A 257 -1.81 -15.31 24.73
CA HIS A 257 -1.09 -14.26 23.99
C HIS A 257 -1.94 -13.61 22.90
N PHE A 258 -2.81 -14.38 22.24
CA PHE A 258 -3.81 -13.81 21.32
C PHE A 258 -4.73 -12.83 22.04
N TYR A 259 -5.26 -13.20 23.22
CA TYR A 259 -6.10 -12.31 24.01
C TYR A 259 -5.37 -11.03 24.42
N ASP A 260 -4.17 -11.17 25.01
CA ASP A 260 -3.38 -10.02 25.49
C ASP A 260 -3.08 -9.05 24.35
N ASN A 261 -2.78 -9.60 23.16
CA ASN A 261 -2.50 -8.80 21.99
C ASN A 261 -3.72 -7.97 21.53
N ILE A 262 -4.93 -8.55 21.52
CA ILE A 262 -6.15 -7.78 21.19
C ILE A 262 -6.47 -6.76 22.29
N TYR A 263 -6.29 -7.15 23.55
CA TYR A 263 -6.53 -6.26 24.69
C TYR A 263 -5.61 -5.03 24.68
N LEU A 264 -4.33 -5.22 24.36
CA LEU A 264 -3.31 -4.16 24.39
C LEU A 264 -3.29 -3.30 23.11
N ILE A 265 -3.39 -3.92 21.93
CA ILE A 265 -3.24 -3.23 20.64
C ILE A 265 -4.60 -2.78 20.09
N GLY A 266 -5.65 -3.55 20.35
CA GLY A 266 -7.01 -3.26 19.91
C GLY A 266 -7.46 -4.05 18.68
N HIS A 267 -8.55 -3.56 18.10
CA HIS A 267 -9.40 -4.27 17.14
C HIS A 267 -8.68 -4.72 15.86
N VAL A 268 -8.85 -5.99 15.46
CA VAL A 268 -8.14 -6.54 14.29
C VAL A 268 -8.66 -6.12 12.93
N ALA A 269 -9.94 -5.79 12.84
CA ALA A 269 -10.64 -5.54 11.58
C ALA A 269 -11.36 -4.17 11.60
N ARG A 270 -10.63 -3.08 11.85
CA ARG A 270 -11.27 -1.75 11.83
C ARG A 270 -11.57 -1.35 10.38
N SER A 271 -12.83 -1.02 10.09
CA SER A 271 -13.17 -0.37 8.82
C SER A 271 -12.59 1.05 8.82
N THR A 272 -11.81 1.38 7.80
CA THR A 272 -11.23 2.73 7.62
C THR A 272 -12.29 3.78 7.31
N THR A 273 -13.50 3.37 6.88
CA THR A 273 -14.63 4.27 6.57
C THR A 273 -15.15 5.03 7.80
N ILE A 274 -14.98 4.48 9.02
CA ILE A 274 -15.55 5.04 10.25
C ILE A 274 -14.59 6.06 10.91
N ALA A 275 -13.41 6.31 10.33
CA ALA A 275 -12.43 7.25 10.87
C ALA A 275 -12.54 8.69 10.31
N ARG A 276 -13.71 9.11 9.84
CA ARG A 276 -14.00 10.49 9.44
C ARG A 276 -15.29 11.00 10.05
#